data_AF-A0A3D0DPL6-F1
#
_entry.id   AF-A0A3D0DPL6-F1
#
_cell.length_a   1.000
_cell.length_b   1.000
_cell.length_c   1.000
_cell.angle_alpha   90.00
_cell.angle_beta   90.00
_cell.angle_gamma   90.00
#
_symmetry.space_group_name_H-M   'P 1'
#
loop_
_entity.id
_entity.type
_entity.pdbx_description
1 polymer ?
#
loop_
_entity_poly.entity_id
_entity_poly.type
_entity_poly.pdbx_seq_one_letter_code
_entity_poly.pdbx_strand_id
1 'polypeptide(L)' 'MDCDVLTLAGLWNSGPQHWQTLWEARYPRLRRVEHRDWNNPQRDEWVAELDAAVAACRGAPVLLAHSLGCMLAAHWA' A
#
# COMPACT_ATOMS: atom_id res chain seq x y z
N MET A 1 -1.47 -15.82 -14.23
CA MET A 1 -2.42 -15.28 -13.23
C MET A 1 -2.16 -13.80 -13.17
N ASP A 2 -3.09 -13.00 -13.69
CA ASP A 2 -3.03 -11.55 -13.54
C ASP A 2 -3.71 -11.21 -12.21
N CYS A 3 -2.95 -10.64 -11.28
CA CYS A 3 -3.46 -10.13 -10.01
C CYS A 3 -2.93 -8.71 -9.78
N ASP A 4 -3.73 -7.88 -9.13
CA ASP A 4 -3.32 -6.54 -8.75
C ASP A 4 -2.25 -6.59 -7.65
N VAL A 5 -1.29 -5.67 -7.69
CA VAL A 5 -0.25 -5.56 -6.67
C VAL A 5 -0.36 -4.21 -5.99
N LEU A 6 -0.63 -4.23 -4.69
CA LEU A 6 -0.73 -3.04 -3.84
C LEU A 6 0.58 -2.84 -3.09
N THR A 7 1.22 -1.69 -3.24
CA THR A 7 2.37 -1.32 -2.40
C THR A 7 1.89 -0.57 -1.16
N LEU A 8 2.35 -0.99 0.02
CA LEU A 8 2.03 -0.36 1.30
C LEU A 8 3.30 0.31 1.83
N ALA A 9 3.35 1.64 1.73
CA ALA A 9 4.46 2.43 2.25
C ALA A 9 4.41 2.52 3.77
N GLY A 10 5.56 2.87 4.37
CA GLY A 10 5.66 3.09 5.80
C GLY A 10 5.31 4.52 6.22
N LEU A 11 5.72 4.89 7.43
CA LEU A 11 5.68 6.27 7.92
C LEU A 11 6.41 7.19 6.94
N TRP A 12 5.85 8.38 6.69
CA TRP A 12 6.36 9.39 5.75
C TRP A 12 6.32 9.02 4.27
N ASN A 13 5.61 7.94 3.92
CA ASN A 13 5.48 7.45 2.55
C ASN A 13 6.83 6.99 1.96
N SER A 14 6.79 6.50 0.73
CA SER A 14 7.96 6.11 -0.05
C SER A 14 8.37 7.25 -0.97
N GLY A 15 9.45 7.95 -0.62
CA GLY A 15 9.99 9.06 -1.41
C GLY A 15 10.48 8.66 -2.82
N PRO A 16 10.91 9.62 -3.66
CA PRO A 16 11.23 9.37 -5.08
C PRO A 16 12.32 8.33 -5.34
N GLN A 17 13.27 8.18 -4.41
CA GLN A 17 14.39 7.23 -4.52
C GLN A 17 14.11 5.90 -3.81
N HIS A 18 12.98 5.78 -3.12
CA HIS A 18 12.62 4.55 -2.43
C HIS A 18 12.26 3.46 -3.43
N TRP A 19 12.63 2.21 -3.13
CA TRP A 19 12.46 1.09 -4.06
C TRP A 19 10.99 0.87 -4.47
N GLN A 20 10.03 1.12 -3.57
CA GLN A 20 8.59 1.04 -3.91
C GLN A 20 8.25 2.03 -5.03
N THR A 21 8.67 3.29 -4.92
CA THR A 21 8.44 4.31 -5.96
C THR A 21 9.12 3.97 -7.28
N LEU A 22 10.36 3.48 -7.22
CA LEU A 22 11.10 3.05 -8.42
C LEU A 22 10.41 1.87 -9.10
N TRP A 23 9.83 0.96 -8.34
CA TRP A 23 9.13 -0.22 -8.88
C TRP A 23 7.75 0.15 -9.43
N GLU A 24 7.00 1.00 -8.75
CA GLU A 24 5.72 1.55 -9.24
C GLU A 24 5.93 2.24 -10.60
N ALA A 25 7.00 3.04 -10.75
CA ALA A 25 7.33 3.68 -12.02
C ALA A 25 7.71 2.68 -13.13
N ARG A 26 8.35 1.56 -12.76
CA ARG A 26 8.81 0.54 -13.72
C ARG A 26 7.70 -0.44 -14.12
N TYR A 27 6.74 -0.69 -13.23
CA TYR A 27 5.75 -1.75 -13.39
C TYR A 27 4.33 -1.17 -13.22
N PRO A 28 3.61 -0.87 -14.33
CA PRO A 28 2.31 -0.19 -14.28
C PRO A 28 1.19 -0.91 -13.48
N ARG A 29 1.38 -2.19 -13.16
CA ARG A 29 0.45 -2.99 -12.34
C ARG A 29 0.61 -2.75 -10.83
N LEU A 30 1.74 -2.18 -10.41
CA LEU A 30 1.97 -1.81 -9.00
C LEU A 30 1.29 -0.47 -8.76
N ARG A 31 0.43 -0.43 -7.75
CA ARG A 31 -0.21 0.82 -7.30
C ARG A 31 -0.04 0.96 -5.80
N ARG A 32 0.29 2.17 -5.37
CA ARG A 32 0.37 2.52 -3.96
C ARG A 32 -1.01 2.68 -3.36
N VAL A 33 -1.20 2.18 -2.15
CA VAL A 33 -2.35 2.55 -1.32
C VAL A 33 -2.06 3.92 -0.74
N GLU A 34 -2.87 4.90 -1.10
CA GLU A 34 -2.73 6.26 -0.59
C GLU A 34 -3.41 6.40 0.76
N HIS A 35 -2.77 7.15 1.66
CA HIS A 35 -3.28 7.47 2.98
C HIS A 35 -3.43 8.99 3.11
N ARG A 36 -4.47 9.46 3.80
CA ARG A 36 -4.75 10.90 3.96
C ARG A 36 -3.60 11.66 4.64
N ASP A 37 -2.97 11.06 5.66
CA ASP A 37 -1.85 11.66 6.37
C ASP A 37 -0.74 10.62 6.64
N TRP A 38 0.38 10.82 5.94
CA TRP A 38 1.58 10.00 6.04
C TRP A 38 2.43 10.28 7.29
N ASN A 39 2.24 11.43 7.94
CA ASN A 39 3.05 11.89 9.07
C ASN A 39 2.42 11.54 10.42
N ASN A 40 1.10 11.41 10.47
CA ASN A 40 0.35 11.06 11.68
C ASN A 40 -0.59 9.86 11.45
N PRO A 41 -0.04 8.65 11.25
CA PRO A 41 -0.82 7.47 10.90
C PRO A 41 -1.85 7.14 11.97
N GLN A 42 -3.10 6.96 11.56
CA GLN A 42 -4.19 6.48 12.40
C GLN A 42 -4.57 5.07 11.95
N ARG A 43 -4.44 4.09 12.84
CA ARG A 43 -4.62 2.66 12.51
C ARG A 43 -5.95 2.41 11.78
N ASP A 44 -7.06 2.82 12.38
CA ASP A 44 -8.40 2.49 11.86
C ASP A 44 -8.67 3.16 10.51
N GLU A 45 -8.12 4.36 10.30
CA GLU A 45 -8.19 5.08 9.04
C GLU A 45 -7.41 4.36 7.95
N TRP A 46 -6.14 4.02 8.21
CA TRP A 46 -5.29 3.34 7.23
C TRP A 46 -5.81 1.94 6.90
N VAL A 47 -6.36 1.22 7.87
CA VAL A 47 -7.01 -0.09 7.64
C VAL A 47 -8.23 0.07 6.73
N ALA A 48 -9.07 1.09 6.94
CA ALA A 48 -10.22 1.36 6.09
C ALA A 48 -9.81 1.79 4.66
N GLU A 49 -8.74 2.58 4.53
CA GLU A 49 -8.19 2.98 3.23
C GLU A 49 -7.61 1.78 2.46
N LEU A 50 -6.90 0.86 3.16
CA LEU A 50 -6.44 -0.40 2.58
C LEU A 50 -7.62 -1.28 2.17
N ASP A 51 -8.65 -1.40 3.01
CA ASP A 51 -9.84 -2.20 2.70
C ASP A 51 -10.54 -1.70 1.42
N ALA A 52 -10.73 -0.39 1.31
CA ALA A 52 -11.28 0.23 0.10
C ALA A 52 -10.39 -0.01 -1.13
N ALA A 53 -9.07 0.07 -0.99
CA ALA A 53 -8.13 -0.22 -2.08
C ALA A 53 -8.21 -1.68 -2.52
N VAL A 54 -8.28 -2.64 -1.59
CA VAL A 54 -8.45 -4.07 -1.88
C VAL A 54 -9.79 -4.34 -2.55
N ALA A 55 -10.89 -3.73 -2.08
CA ALA A 55 -12.22 -3.88 -2.68
C ALA A 55 -12.29 -3.38 -4.14
N ALA A 56 -11.40 -2.45 -4.53
CA ALA A 56 -11.30 -1.96 -5.91
C ALA A 56 -10.47 -2.88 -6.84
N CYS A 57 -9.84 -3.94 -6.31
CA CYS A 57 -9.12 -4.92 -7.12
C CYS A 57 -10.06 -5.86 -7.88
N ARG A 58 -9.59 -6.41 -9.00
CA ARG A 58 -10.35 -7.41 -9.80
C ARG A 58 -10.38 -8.81 -9.16
N GLY A 59 -9.76 -8.98 -8.00
CA GLY A 59 -9.61 -10.23 -7.25
C GLY A 59 -8.71 -10.02 -6.04
N ALA A 60 -8.30 -11.11 -5.38
CA ALA A 60 -7.37 -11.04 -4.25
C ALA A 60 -6.02 -10.44 -4.71
N PRO A 61 -5.60 -9.27 -4.21
CA PRO A 61 -4.34 -8.66 -4.58
C PRO A 61 -3.16 -9.28 -3.83
N VAL A 62 -1.95 -9.02 -4.33
CA VAL A 62 -0.71 -9.20 -3.57
C VAL A 62 -0.36 -7.89 -2.87
N LEU A 63 -0.08 -7.94 -1.56
CA LEU A 63 0.38 -6.79 -0.78
C LEU A 63 1.92 -6.78 -0.71
N LEU A 64 2.55 -5.69 -1.17
CA LEU A 64 3.99 -5.42 -1.05
C LEU A 64 4.23 -4.35 0.02
N ALA A 65 4.43 -4.79 1.26
CA ALA A 65 4.52 -3.92 2.42
C ALA A 65 5.96 -3.55 2.82
N HIS A 66 6.13 -2.36 3.39
CA HIS A 66 7.39 -1.88 3.95
C HIS A 66 7.19 -1.20 5.32
N SER A 67 8.03 -1.53 6.31
CA SER A 67 8.07 -0.87 7.63
C SER A 67 6.68 -0.81 8.29
N LEU A 68 6.15 0.38 8.63
CA LEU A 68 4.79 0.54 9.18
C LEU A 68 3.70 -0.07 8.28
N GLY A 69 3.91 -0.11 6.96
CA GLY A 69 3.02 -0.79 6.02
C GLY A 69 2.89 -2.30 6.31
N CYS A 70 3.90 -2.94 6.92
CA CYS A 70 3.80 -4.34 7.35
C CYS A 70 2.83 -4.50 8.53
N MET A 71 2.85 -3.55 9.47
CA MET A 71 1.90 -3.53 10.59
C MET A 71 0.48 -3.25 10.10
N LEU A 72 0.32 -2.38 9.11
CA LEU A 72 -0.97 -2.16 8.44
C LEU A 72 -1.52 -3.48 7.85
N ALA A 73 -0.70 -4.22 7.10
CA ALA A 73 -1.11 -5.51 6.54
C ALA A 73 -1.53 -6.52 7.63
N ALA A 74 -0.79 -6.57 8.75
CA ALA A 74 -1.10 -7.46 9.87
C ALA A 74 -2.38 -7.07 10.64
N HIS A 75 -2.74 -5.77 10.66
CA HIS A 75 -3.97 -5.29 11.30
C HIS A 75 -5.21 -5.38 10.41
N TRP A 76 -5.03 -5.40 9.09
CA TRP A 76 -6.13 -5.59 8.13
C TRP A 76 -6.55 -7.05 7.97
N ALA A 77 -5.59 -7.99 8.10
CA ALA A 77 -5.79 -9.42 7.90
C ALA A 77 -6.49 -10.14 9.08
#